data_AF-A0A4Q4J608-F1
#
_entry.id   AF-A0A4Q4J608-F1
#
_cell.length_a   1.000
_cell.length_b   1.000
_cell.length_c   1.000
_cell.angle_alpha   90.00
_cell.angle_beta   90.00
_cell.angle_gamma   90.00
#
_symmetry.space_group_name_H-M   'P 1'
#
loop_
_entity.id
_entity.type
_entity.pdbx_description
1 polymer ?
#
loop_
_entity_poly.entity_id
_entity_poly.type
_entity_poly.pdbx_seq_one_letter_code
_entity_poly.pdbx_strand_id
1 'polypeptide(L)'
;MTDTRARINAIGCAVPALDMHGPFIRWATGQLDDPRERQLFQRMAERSGIEHRWCALPPTAEGGSPVDPGGFYAGDMPPTSLRMRCYAKHAPRLAMEAIARLKARVPLDGISHLVVASCTGFVAPGIDQIIAERLGLEGVERTLVGFMGCYAAVAALRTARHIVRSEPDARVLVVTVELSSLHFQPERQIERLLMMLQFGDGAAAALVTGEGAGVAIDRPFSLNLSDSAELIRWDIGDSGFVMHLSGEVPGRIQAALGDPSVRRRLWGSDDMAGIDRWAVHAGGRSILDAVEQGLELGRDALAPSRAVLARFGNMSSSTLMFILRDMMGGAGQGVALAFGPGLAAEGFRFEGLA
;
A
#
# COMPACT_ATOMS: atom_id res chain seq x y z
N MET A 1 29.34 3.77 18.48
CA MET A 1 28.34 3.74 17.39
C MET A 1 27.61 5.06 17.46
N THR A 2 27.64 5.85 16.39
CA THR A 2 26.85 7.08 16.29
C THR A 2 25.37 6.73 16.43
N ASP A 3 24.63 7.48 17.23
CA ASP A 3 23.18 7.33 17.44
C ASP A 3 22.41 7.88 16.23
N THR A 4 22.75 7.40 15.02
CA THR A 4 22.12 7.85 13.78
C THR A 4 20.71 7.27 13.72
N ARG A 5 19.70 8.15 13.82
CA ARG A 5 18.28 7.80 13.66
C ARG A 5 17.87 8.08 12.22
N ALA A 6 17.48 7.03 11.49
CA ALA A 6 16.94 7.18 10.15
C ALA A 6 15.59 7.90 10.16
N ARG A 7 15.42 8.86 9.26
CA ARG A 7 14.25 9.73 9.18
C ARG A 7 13.66 9.72 7.79
N ILE A 8 12.35 9.59 7.70
CA ILE A 8 11.60 9.88 6.49
C ILE A 8 11.50 11.41 6.36
N ASN A 9 12.35 12.01 5.52
CA ASN A 9 12.44 13.46 5.40
C ASN A 9 11.22 14.07 4.71
N ALA A 10 10.75 13.43 3.64
CA ALA A 10 9.56 13.82 2.90
C ALA A 10 8.97 12.62 2.16
N ILE A 11 7.69 12.72 1.81
CA ILE A 11 6.98 11.76 0.97
C ILE A 11 6.28 12.49 -0.18
N GLY A 12 6.50 12.03 -1.41
CA GLY A 12 5.72 12.35 -2.60
C GLY A 12 4.79 11.20 -2.95
N CYS A 13 3.58 11.50 -3.43
CA CYS A 13 2.56 10.49 -3.71
C CYS A 13 1.84 10.81 -5.02
N ALA A 14 1.66 9.83 -5.88
CA ALA A 14 0.96 9.97 -7.16
C ALA A 14 -0.11 8.88 -7.32
N VAL A 15 -1.20 9.25 -7.99
CA VAL A 15 -2.25 8.33 -8.45
C VAL A 15 -2.51 8.60 -9.93
N PRO A 16 -2.92 7.59 -10.71
CA PRO A 16 -3.38 7.79 -12.08
C PRO A 16 -4.58 8.75 -12.17
N ALA A 17 -4.87 9.24 -13.38
CA ALA A 17 -5.93 10.25 -13.59
C ALA A 17 -7.35 9.67 -13.65
N LEU A 18 -7.50 8.39 -14.02
CA LEU A 18 -8.82 7.80 -14.24
C LEU A 18 -9.41 7.26 -12.93
N ASP A 19 -10.56 7.81 -12.52
CA ASP A 19 -11.36 7.24 -11.44
C ASP A 19 -12.19 6.05 -11.96
N MET A 20 -11.98 4.90 -11.33
CA MET A 20 -12.59 3.63 -11.69
C MET A 20 -13.62 3.14 -10.67
N HIS A 21 -13.87 3.88 -9.58
CA HIS A 21 -14.72 3.39 -8.50
C HIS A 21 -16.16 3.09 -8.97
N GLY A 22 -16.82 4.09 -9.56
CA GLY A 22 -18.16 3.96 -10.14
C GLY A 22 -18.23 2.95 -11.29
N PRO A 23 -17.36 3.04 -12.32
CA PRO A 23 -17.31 2.06 -13.40
C PRO A 23 -17.13 0.62 -12.93
N PHE A 24 -16.24 0.37 -11.96
CA PHE A 24 -16.08 -0.96 -11.40
C PHE A 24 -17.34 -1.46 -10.72
N ILE A 25 -18.04 -0.64 -9.93
CA ILE A 25 -19.29 -1.06 -9.27
C ILE A 25 -20.31 -1.50 -10.32
N ARG A 26 -20.45 -0.77 -11.42
CA ARG A 26 -21.34 -1.15 -12.54
C ARG A 26 -20.90 -2.47 -13.17
N TRP A 27 -19.62 -2.61 -13.49
CA TRP A 27 -19.05 -3.82 -14.08
C TRP A 27 -19.25 -5.04 -13.17
N ALA A 28 -18.88 -4.94 -11.88
CA ALA A 28 -19.05 -5.99 -10.89
C ALA A 28 -20.51 -6.37 -10.67
N THR A 29 -21.43 -5.39 -10.61
CA THR A 29 -22.87 -5.65 -10.53
C THR A 29 -23.36 -6.45 -11.75
N GLY A 30 -22.82 -6.18 -12.94
CA GLY A 30 -23.14 -6.90 -14.17
C GLY A 30 -22.66 -8.35 -14.20
N GLN A 31 -21.72 -8.75 -13.33
CA GLN A 31 -21.25 -10.14 -13.22
C GLN A 31 -22.20 -11.05 -12.42
N LEU A 32 -23.10 -10.45 -11.63
CA LEU A 32 -24.03 -11.18 -10.76
C LEU A 32 -25.33 -11.47 -11.53
N ASP A 33 -25.83 -12.70 -11.46
CA ASP A 33 -27.05 -13.11 -12.15
C ASP A 33 -28.32 -12.80 -11.33
N ASP A 34 -28.28 -12.97 -10.00
CA ASP A 34 -29.42 -12.75 -9.11
C ASP A 34 -29.64 -11.25 -8.78
N PRO A 35 -30.82 -10.67 -9.06
CA PRO A 35 -31.16 -9.31 -8.67
C PRO A 35 -30.98 -8.99 -7.18
N ARG A 36 -31.17 -9.96 -6.28
CA ARG A 36 -30.98 -9.78 -4.83
C ARG A 36 -29.49 -9.64 -4.48
N GLU A 37 -28.64 -10.43 -5.13
CA GLU A 37 -27.18 -10.34 -4.98
C GLU A 37 -26.66 -9.00 -5.50
N ARG A 38 -27.17 -8.52 -6.64
CA ARG A 38 -26.86 -7.17 -7.16
C ARG A 38 -27.17 -6.07 -6.14
N GLN A 39 -28.36 -6.09 -5.56
CA GLN A 39 -28.77 -5.11 -4.55
C GLN A 39 -27.94 -5.22 -3.26
N LEU A 40 -27.57 -6.44 -2.86
CA LEU A 40 -26.70 -6.65 -1.71
C LEU A 40 -25.29 -6.08 -1.97
N PHE A 41 -24.69 -6.42 -3.11
CA PHE A 41 -23.38 -5.93 -3.52
C PHE A 41 -23.34 -4.39 -3.55
N GLN A 42 -24.33 -3.75 -4.18
CA GLN A 42 -24.41 -2.28 -4.24
C GLN A 42 -24.47 -1.64 -2.84
N ARG A 43 -25.32 -2.14 -1.96
CA ARG A 43 -25.40 -1.64 -0.57
C ARG A 43 -24.10 -1.85 0.21
N MET A 44 -23.39 -2.95 -0.04
CA MET A 44 -22.09 -3.22 0.60
C MET A 44 -20.99 -2.32 0.03
N ALA A 45 -21.01 -2.06 -1.29
CA ALA A 45 -20.10 -1.12 -1.95
C ALA A 45 -20.24 0.30 -1.40
N GLU A 46 -21.48 0.78 -1.20
CA GLU A 46 -21.77 2.08 -0.56
C GLU A 46 -21.22 2.18 0.87
N ARG A 47 -21.12 1.05 1.58
CA ARG A 47 -20.61 0.98 2.97
C ARG A 47 -19.11 0.74 3.06
N SER A 48 -18.42 0.59 1.93
CA SER A 48 -16.99 0.27 1.86
C SER A 48 -16.10 1.36 2.49
N GLY A 49 -16.59 2.59 2.58
CA GLY A 49 -15.81 3.75 3.01
C GLY A 49 -14.81 4.23 1.96
N ILE A 50 -15.04 3.89 0.68
CA ILE A 50 -14.24 4.29 -0.47
C ILE A 50 -15.11 5.17 -1.37
N GLU A 51 -14.62 6.35 -1.73
CA GLU A 51 -15.26 7.29 -2.66
C GLU A 51 -14.63 7.22 -4.04
N HIS A 52 -13.30 7.09 -4.09
CA HIS A 52 -12.52 7.11 -5.32
C HIS A 52 -11.48 5.97 -5.35
N ARG A 53 -11.25 5.43 -6.54
CA ARG A 53 -10.14 4.49 -6.83
C ARG A 53 -9.56 4.84 -8.18
N TRP A 54 -8.24 4.77 -8.29
CA TRP A 54 -7.54 5.27 -9.46
C TRP A 54 -6.99 4.12 -10.29
N CYS A 55 -6.97 4.27 -11.62
CA CYS A 55 -6.58 3.23 -12.57
C CYS A 55 -5.51 3.69 -13.55
N ALA A 56 -4.42 2.95 -13.66
CA ALA A 56 -3.34 3.22 -14.60
C ALA A 56 -3.60 2.67 -16.00
N LEU A 57 -4.57 1.77 -16.16
CA LEU A 57 -5.00 1.33 -17.49
C LEU A 57 -5.61 2.51 -18.27
N PRO A 58 -5.33 2.61 -19.57
CA PRO A 58 -5.83 3.72 -20.37
C PRO A 58 -7.36 3.68 -20.49
N PRO A 59 -8.01 4.85 -20.67
CA PRO A 59 -9.43 4.89 -21.01
C PRO A 59 -9.68 4.24 -22.39
N THR A 60 -10.94 3.96 -22.69
CA THR A 60 -11.33 3.53 -24.05
C THR A 60 -11.08 4.65 -25.07
N ALA A 61 -11.13 4.33 -26.36
CA ALA A 61 -10.97 5.32 -27.44
C ALA A 61 -11.99 6.47 -27.36
N GLU A 62 -13.16 6.23 -26.75
CA GLU A 62 -14.24 7.21 -26.55
C GLU A 62 -14.18 7.89 -25.17
N GLY A 63 -13.14 7.65 -24.38
CA GLY A 63 -12.96 8.25 -23.04
C GLY A 63 -13.65 7.51 -21.89
N GLY A 64 -14.10 6.26 -22.12
CA GLY A 64 -14.69 5.41 -21.09
C GLY A 64 -13.65 4.70 -20.20
N SER A 65 -14.12 3.88 -19.27
CA SER A 65 -13.30 3.09 -18.35
C SER A 65 -12.73 1.81 -18.99
N PRO A 66 -11.62 1.25 -18.49
CA PRO A 66 -11.11 -0.06 -18.91
C PRO A 66 -12.12 -1.21 -18.84
N VAL A 67 -13.21 -1.07 -18.07
CA VAL A 67 -14.28 -2.07 -17.95
C VAL A 67 -15.48 -1.81 -18.88
N ASP A 68 -15.53 -0.66 -19.56
CA ASP A 68 -16.58 -0.33 -20.52
C ASP A 68 -16.28 -1.01 -21.89
N PRO A 69 -17.27 -1.13 -22.80
CA PRO A 69 -17.05 -1.70 -24.13
C PRO A 69 -15.85 -1.10 -24.86
N GLY A 70 -15.00 -1.96 -25.45
CA GLY A 70 -13.74 -1.55 -26.08
C GLY A 70 -12.59 -1.27 -25.10
N GLY A 71 -12.81 -1.43 -23.79
CA GLY A 71 -11.81 -1.36 -22.75
C GLY A 71 -11.01 -2.66 -22.55
N PHE A 72 -10.00 -2.59 -21.68
CA PHE A 72 -9.09 -3.68 -21.36
C PHE A 72 -9.78 -4.96 -20.82
N TYR A 73 -10.96 -4.82 -20.20
CA TYR A 73 -11.75 -5.90 -19.61
C TYR A 73 -13.10 -6.12 -20.31
N ALA A 74 -13.28 -5.59 -21.52
CA ALA A 74 -14.55 -5.67 -22.24
C ALA A 74 -14.83 -7.02 -22.91
N GLY A 75 -13.78 -7.78 -23.22
CA GLY A 75 -13.86 -9.07 -23.93
C GLY A 75 -13.30 -10.21 -23.10
N ASP A 76 -12.57 -11.11 -23.75
CA ASP A 76 -11.86 -12.19 -23.06
C ASP A 76 -10.90 -11.63 -22.01
N MET A 77 -10.81 -12.32 -20.89
CA MET A 77 -9.97 -11.86 -19.79
C MET A 77 -8.51 -11.79 -20.23
N PRO A 78 -7.83 -10.64 -20.03
CA PRO A 78 -6.47 -10.46 -20.51
C PRO A 78 -5.51 -11.40 -19.76
N PRO A 79 -4.57 -12.05 -20.47
CA PRO A 79 -3.63 -12.97 -19.86
C PRO A 79 -2.61 -12.22 -18.98
N THR A 80 -1.95 -12.94 -18.08
CA THR A 80 -0.88 -12.42 -17.21
C THR A 80 0.21 -11.72 -18.01
N SER A 81 0.57 -12.25 -19.18
CA SER A 81 1.58 -11.65 -20.05
C SER A 81 1.20 -10.25 -20.54
N LEU A 82 -0.06 -10.00 -20.88
CA LEU A 82 -0.54 -8.68 -21.28
C LEU A 82 -0.59 -7.72 -20.09
N ARG A 83 -1.04 -8.20 -18.92
CA ARG A 83 -1.03 -7.42 -17.66
C ARG A 83 0.38 -7.00 -17.28
N MET A 84 1.38 -7.88 -17.43
CA MET A 84 2.79 -7.55 -17.14
C MET A 84 3.38 -6.55 -18.15
N ARG A 85 2.96 -6.57 -19.43
CA ARG A 85 3.32 -5.51 -20.39
C ARG A 85 2.76 -4.16 -19.98
N CYS A 86 1.51 -4.13 -19.50
CA CYS A 86 0.92 -2.92 -18.93
C CYS A 86 1.70 -2.46 -17.70
N TYR A 87 2.02 -3.36 -16.77
CA TYR A 87 2.82 -3.05 -15.59
C TYR A 87 4.17 -2.42 -15.96
N ALA A 88 4.93 -3.06 -16.86
CA ALA A 88 6.22 -2.57 -17.35
C ALA A 88 6.16 -1.16 -17.96
N LYS A 89 5.03 -0.79 -18.57
CA LYS A 89 4.80 0.53 -19.16
C LYS A 89 4.38 1.57 -18.11
N HIS A 90 3.43 1.22 -17.25
CA HIS A 90 2.69 2.17 -16.43
C HIS A 90 3.30 2.35 -15.03
N ALA A 91 3.83 1.30 -14.41
CA ALA A 91 4.37 1.38 -13.05
C ALA A 91 5.59 2.32 -12.97
N PRO A 92 6.60 2.24 -13.87
CA PRO A 92 7.71 3.20 -13.82
C PRO A 92 7.28 4.65 -14.07
N ARG A 93 6.20 4.90 -14.82
CA ARG A 93 5.70 6.27 -15.05
C ARG A 93 5.11 6.84 -13.76
N LEU A 94 4.23 6.07 -13.12
CA LEU A 94 3.58 6.47 -11.88
C LEU A 94 4.60 6.64 -10.73
N ALA A 95 5.61 5.77 -10.66
CA ALA A 95 6.71 5.90 -9.72
C ALA A 95 7.49 7.23 -9.94
N MET A 96 7.82 7.57 -11.19
CA MET A 96 8.50 8.84 -11.51
C MET A 96 7.64 10.07 -11.17
N GLU A 97 6.32 10.00 -11.29
CA GLU A 97 5.43 11.08 -10.83
C GLU A 97 5.47 11.25 -9.31
N ALA A 98 5.49 10.16 -8.55
CA ALA A 98 5.64 10.22 -7.09
C ALA A 98 7.01 10.80 -6.70
N ILE A 99 8.08 10.42 -7.39
CA ILE A 99 9.43 10.98 -7.20
C ILE A 99 9.47 12.47 -7.55
N ALA A 100 8.81 12.90 -8.63
CA ALA A 100 8.74 14.32 -8.99
C ALA A 100 8.02 15.14 -7.89
N ARG A 101 6.94 14.60 -7.32
CA ARG A 101 6.22 15.21 -6.18
C ARG A 101 7.05 15.22 -4.90
N LEU A 102 7.94 14.23 -4.71
CA LEU A 102 8.92 14.23 -3.62
C LEU A 102 9.98 15.31 -3.84
N LYS A 103 10.52 15.42 -5.06
CA LYS A 103 11.55 16.42 -5.43
C LYS A 103 11.08 17.86 -5.21
N ALA A 104 9.78 18.11 -5.35
CA ALA A 104 9.17 19.41 -5.03
C ALA A 104 9.18 19.75 -3.53
N ARG A 105 9.48 18.79 -2.65
CA ARG A 105 9.49 18.93 -1.19
C ARG A 105 10.88 18.86 -0.59
N VAL A 106 11.79 18.11 -1.21
CA VAL A 106 13.16 17.91 -0.73
C VAL A 106 14.14 17.71 -1.89
N PRO A 107 15.37 18.22 -1.81
CA PRO A 107 16.42 17.92 -2.78
C PRO A 107 16.72 16.41 -2.83
N LEU A 108 16.94 15.90 -4.05
CA LEU A 108 17.25 14.49 -4.32
C LEU A 108 18.63 14.30 -4.94
N ASP A 109 19.56 15.23 -4.70
CA ASP A 109 20.98 15.03 -4.98
C ASP A 109 21.57 13.92 -4.08
N GLY A 110 22.63 13.28 -4.56
CA GLY A 110 23.43 12.33 -3.76
C GLY A 110 22.70 11.04 -3.34
N ILE A 111 21.67 10.58 -4.06
CA ILE A 111 21.02 9.30 -3.75
C ILE A 111 22.02 8.16 -3.91
N SER A 112 22.38 7.52 -2.79
CA SER A 112 23.31 6.38 -2.76
C SER A 112 22.59 5.05 -2.89
N HIS A 113 21.33 4.98 -2.46
CA HIS A 113 20.55 3.74 -2.46
C HIS A 113 19.12 3.95 -2.97
N LEU A 114 18.58 2.94 -3.63
CA LEU A 114 17.20 2.87 -4.11
C LEU A 114 16.55 1.58 -3.63
N VAL A 115 15.48 1.70 -2.84
CA VAL A 115 14.65 0.58 -2.38
C VAL A 115 13.29 0.68 -3.04
N VAL A 116 12.92 -0.32 -3.85
CA VAL A 116 11.61 -0.36 -4.52
C VAL A 116 10.76 -1.48 -3.93
N ALA A 117 9.47 -1.24 -3.70
CA ALA A 117 8.50 -2.25 -3.31
C ALA A 117 7.31 -2.30 -4.26
N SER A 118 6.92 -3.51 -4.66
CA SER A 118 5.71 -3.76 -5.42
C SER A 118 5.30 -5.23 -5.33
N CYS A 119 4.01 -5.53 -5.37
CA CYS A 119 3.48 -6.89 -5.46
C CYS A 119 2.55 -7.12 -6.65
N THR A 120 2.36 -6.10 -7.49
CA THR A 120 1.39 -6.12 -8.59
C THR A 120 2.00 -6.37 -9.96
N GLY A 121 3.30 -6.63 -10.04
CA GLY A 121 3.92 -7.10 -11.27
C GLY A 121 5.42 -7.33 -11.16
N PHE A 122 5.97 -7.94 -12.20
CA PHE A 122 7.40 -8.16 -12.38
C PHE A 122 7.81 -7.75 -13.79
N VAL A 123 8.98 -7.13 -13.91
CA VAL A 123 9.62 -6.78 -15.18
C VAL A 123 11.13 -6.89 -15.00
N ALA A 124 11.83 -7.28 -16.06
CA ALA A 124 13.29 -7.28 -16.12
C ALA A 124 13.70 -6.62 -17.45
N PRO A 125 14.49 -5.52 -17.45
CA PRO A 125 15.02 -4.77 -16.31
C PRO A 125 13.96 -4.30 -15.30
N GLY A 126 14.30 -4.34 -14.01
CA GLY A 126 13.40 -4.00 -12.91
C GLY A 126 13.05 -2.51 -12.87
N ILE A 127 11.96 -2.19 -12.16
CA ILE A 127 11.53 -0.80 -11.97
C ILE A 127 12.64 0.05 -11.34
N ASP A 128 13.39 -0.54 -10.41
CA ASP A 128 14.57 0.06 -9.78
C ASP A 128 15.62 0.49 -10.80
N GLN A 129 15.91 -0.33 -11.81
CA GLN A 129 16.87 0.01 -12.86
C GLN A 129 16.33 1.12 -13.77
N ILE A 130 15.05 1.03 -14.16
CA ILE A 130 14.39 2.04 -15.01
C ILE A 130 14.35 3.40 -14.30
N ILE A 131 14.08 3.42 -12.99
CA ILE A 131 14.11 4.65 -12.18
C ILE A 131 15.53 5.21 -12.10
N ALA A 132 16.53 4.37 -11.79
CA ALA A 132 17.92 4.79 -11.69
C ALA A 132 18.41 5.44 -13.00
N GLU A 133 18.14 4.79 -14.13
CA GLU A 133 18.47 5.33 -15.47
C GLU A 133 17.79 6.67 -15.73
N ARG A 134 16.47 6.78 -15.48
CA ARG A 134 15.70 8.02 -15.73
C ARG A 134 16.10 9.19 -14.82
N LEU A 135 16.63 8.90 -13.64
CA LEU A 135 17.15 9.90 -12.72
C LEU A 135 18.64 10.22 -12.93
N GLY A 136 19.33 9.46 -13.80
CA GLY A 136 20.77 9.60 -13.99
C GLY A 136 21.58 9.21 -12.75
N LEU A 137 21.11 8.22 -11.99
CA LEU A 137 21.81 7.73 -10.79
C LEU A 137 22.91 6.73 -11.18
N GLU A 138 24.16 7.15 -11.07
CA GLU A 138 25.33 6.31 -11.30
C GLU A 138 25.76 5.63 -9.99
N GLY A 139 26.12 4.35 -10.04
CA GLY A 139 26.63 3.61 -8.87
C GLY A 139 25.62 3.34 -7.76
N VAL A 140 24.34 3.64 -7.95
CA VAL A 140 23.30 3.46 -6.93
C VAL A 140 23.09 1.98 -6.58
N GLU A 141 23.09 1.67 -5.29
CA GLU A 141 22.73 0.34 -4.80
C GLU A 141 21.22 0.14 -4.82
N ARG A 142 20.75 -1.00 -5.33
CA ARG A 142 19.32 -1.24 -5.60
C ARG A 142 18.82 -2.46 -4.83
N THR A 143 17.73 -2.30 -4.11
CA THR A 143 17.00 -3.39 -3.45
C THR A 143 15.55 -3.44 -3.92
N LEU A 144 15.08 -4.62 -4.32
CA LEU A 144 13.67 -4.85 -4.67
C LEU A 144 12.99 -5.71 -3.58
N VAL A 145 11.98 -5.13 -2.94
CA VAL A 145 11.06 -5.80 -2.01
C VAL A 145 9.84 -6.27 -2.81
N GLY A 146 9.94 -7.46 -3.39
CA GLY A 146 8.92 -8.03 -4.26
C GLY A 146 7.90 -8.89 -3.52
N PHE A 147 6.63 -8.80 -3.96
CA PHE A 147 5.58 -9.80 -3.67
C PHE A 147 5.20 -10.00 -2.18
N MET A 148 5.51 -9.03 -1.31
CA MET A 148 5.14 -9.03 0.12
C MET A 148 3.75 -8.41 0.40
N GLY A 149 3.09 -7.87 -0.62
CA GLY A 149 1.74 -7.30 -0.48
C GLY A 149 1.71 -5.99 0.32
N CYS A 150 0.60 -5.80 1.03
CA CYS A 150 0.22 -4.55 1.69
C CYS A 150 1.21 -4.02 2.75
N TYR A 151 2.02 -4.88 3.39
CA TYR A 151 3.03 -4.45 4.36
C TYR A 151 4.41 -4.15 3.75
N ALA A 152 4.60 -4.32 2.44
CA ALA A 152 5.91 -4.18 1.81
C ALA A 152 6.54 -2.78 1.99
N ALA A 153 5.74 -1.73 2.20
CA ALA A 153 6.25 -0.40 2.53
C ALA A 153 7.02 -0.38 3.86
N VAL A 154 6.57 -1.14 4.86
CA VAL A 154 7.28 -1.27 6.13
C VAL A 154 8.62 -1.96 5.92
N ALA A 155 8.65 -3.06 5.16
CA ALA A 155 9.89 -3.77 4.85
C ALA A 155 10.88 -2.88 4.06
N ALA A 156 10.38 -2.07 3.12
CA ALA A 156 11.19 -1.12 2.36
C ALA A 156 11.77 0.00 3.25
N LEU A 157 10.94 0.62 4.09
CA LEU A 157 11.38 1.65 5.04
C LEU A 157 12.34 1.09 6.10
N ARG A 158 12.11 -0.14 6.58
CA ARG A 158 13.02 -0.85 7.48
C ARG A 158 14.38 -1.10 6.82
N THR A 159 14.38 -1.50 5.55
CA THR A 159 15.62 -1.67 4.77
C THR A 159 16.38 -0.35 4.67
N ALA A 160 15.70 0.73 4.31
CA ALA A 160 16.30 2.08 4.29
C ALA A 160 16.87 2.50 5.66
N ARG A 161 16.15 2.18 6.75
CA ARG A 161 16.65 2.40 8.11
C ARG A 161 17.93 1.61 8.40
N HIS A 162 18.01 0.35 7.99
CA HIS A 162 19.21 -0.45 8.20
C HIS A 162 20.41 0.10 7.42
N ILE A 163 20.19 0.54 6.17
CA ILE A 163 21.19 1.21 5.35
C ILE A 163 21.72 2.45 6.05
N VAL A 164 20.85 3.40 6.43
CA VAL A 164 21.26 4.64 7.11
C VAL A 164 21.98 4.40 8.44
N ARG A 165 21.62 3.35 9.18
CA ARG A 165 22.31 3.01 10.43
C ARG A 165 23.70 2.40 10.19
N SER A 166 23.91 1.77 9.04
CA SER A 166 25.19 1.20 8.64
C SER A 166 26.10 2.27 8.00
N GLU A 167 25.50 3.14 7.19
CA GLU A 167 26.12 4.23 6.45
C GLU A 167 25.39 5.54 6.78
N PRO A 168 25.88 6.29 7.79
CA PRO A 168 25.19 7.47 8.29
C PRO A 168 24.89 8.55 7.25
N ASP A 169 25.74 8.66 6.22
CA ASP A 169 25.62 9.63 5.13
C ASP A 169 24.75 9.12 3.97
N ALA A 170 24.20 7.91 4.06
CA ALA A 170 23.37 7.34 3.01
C ALA A 170 22.07 8.13 2.81
N ARG A 171 21.73 8.35 1.54
CA ARG A 171 20.50 9.00 1.10
C ARG A 171 19.70 7.97 0.31
N VAL A 172 18.69 7.41 0.97
CA VAL A 172 17.93 6.29 0.43
C VAL A 172 16.62 6.78 -0.17
N LEU A 173 16.46 6.58 -1.48
CA LEU A 173 15.19 6.77 -2.17
C LEU A 173 14.34 5.50 -2.01
N VAL A 174 13.22 5.59 -1.30
CA VAL A 174 12.28 4.48 -1.13
C VAL A 174 11.07 4.71 -2.02
N VAL A 175 10.71 3.75 -2.86
CA VAL A 175 9.59 3.85 -3.81
C VAL A 175 8.65 2.67 -3.64
N THR A 176 7.36 2.94 -3.53
CA THR A 176 6.30 1.94 -3.60
C THR A 176 5.48 2.22 -4.85
N VAL A 177 5.09 1.19 -5.61
CA VAL A 177 4.22 1.35 -6.78
C VAL A 177 3.34 0.14 -6.96
N GLU A 178 2.03 0.37 -7.07
CA GLU A 178 1.04 -0.69 -7.12
C GLU A 178 -0.03 -0.41 -8.17
N LEU A 179 -0.24 -1.38 -9.05
CA LEU A 179 -1.23 -1.34 -10.12
C LEU A 179 -2.23 -2.49 -9.97
N SER A 180 -2.96 -2.51 -8.86
CA SER A 180 -3.90 -3.58 -8.51
C SER A 180 -5.03 -3.72 -9.53
N SER A 181 -5.39 -2.64 -10.21
CA SER A 181 -6.38 -2.62 -11.30
C SER A 181 -6.01 -3.55 -12.45
N LEU A 182 -4.75 -3.95 -12.58
CA LEU A 182 -4.28 -4.93 -13.57
C LEU A 182 -4.72 -6.35 -13.25
N HIS A 183 -5.36 -6.63 -12.11
CA HIS A 183 -5.61 -7.99 -11.63
C HIS A 183 -7.09 -8.28 -11.35
N PHE A 184 -8.02 -7.57 -11.99
CA PHE A 184 -9.43 -7.95 -11.94
C PHE A 184 -9.65 -9.34 -12.55
N GLN A 185 -10.53 -10.10 -11.91
CA GLN A 185 -10.84 -11.50 -12.20
C GLN A 185 -12.30 -11.67 -12.64
N PRO A 186 -12.62 -12.64 -13.53
CA PRO A 186 -13.99 -12.94 -13.90
C PRO A 186 -14.66 -13.68 -12.74
N GLU A 187 -15.50 -12.98 -11.99
CA GLU A 187 -15.98 -13.47 -10.70
C GLU A 187 -17.48 -13.24 -10.51
N ARG A 188 -18.15 -14.21 -9.88
CA ARG A 188 -19.58 -14.19 -9.61
C ARG A 188 -19.92 -14.25 -8.11
N GLN A 189 -18.94 -14.46 -7.24
CA GLN A 189 -19.12 -14.44 -5.79
C GLN A 189 -19.03 -13.00 -5.27
N ILE A 190 -20.04 -12.56 -4.53
CA ILE A 190 -20.12 -11.20 -3.96
C ILE A 190 -18.87 -10.89 -3.14
N GLU A 191 -18.40 -11.84 -2.33
CA GLU A 191 -17.25 -11.67 -1.43
C GLU A 191 -15.99 -11.31 -2.20
N ARG A 192 -15.78 -11.95 -3.36
CA ARG A 192 -14.60 -11.73 -4.20
C ARG A 192 -14.72 -10.45 -5.05
N LEU A 193 -15.93 -10.09 -5.48
CA LEU A 193 -16.19 -8.78 -6.09
C LEU A 193 -15.95 -7.64 -5.09
N LEU A 194 -16.40 -7.82 -3.84
CA LEU A 194 -16.13 -6.89 -2.75
C LEU A 194 -14.63 -6.81 -2.48
N MET A 195 -13.91 -7.93 -2.38
CA MET A 195 -12.45 -7.92 -2.28
C MET A 195 -11.80 -7.04 -3.35
N MET A 196 -12.13 -7.24 -4.62
CA MET A 196 -11.61 -6.44 -5.72
C MET A 196 -12.01 -4.96 -5.64
N LEU A 197 -13.17 -4.64 -5.05
CA LEU A 197 -13.63 -3.27 -4.82
C LEU A 197 -12.72 -2.50 -3.85
N GLN A 198 -11.94 -3.16 -3.00
CA GLN A 198 -11.01 -2.45 -2.12
C GLN A 198 -9.86 -1.82 -2.89
N PHE A 199 -9.40 -2.44 -3.97
CA PHE A 199 -8.09 -2.14 -4.54
C PHE A 199 -8.11 -1.05 -5.62
N GLY A 200 -7.11 -0.18 -5.58
CA GLY A 200 -6.81 0.82 -6.59
C GLY A 200 -5.30 0.90 -6.87
N ASP A 201 -4.92 1.85 -7.73
CA ASP A 201 -3.53 2.05 -8.15
C ASP A 201 -2.92 3.30 -7.52
N GLY A 202 -1.63 3.23 -7.18
CA GLY A 202 -0.92 4.36 -6.60
C GLY A 202 0.57 4.11 -6.40
N ALA A 203 1.33 5.20 -6.36
CA ALA A 203 2.76 5.18 -6.05
C ALA A 203 3.12 6.22 -5.00
N ALA A 204 4.12 5.90 -4.19
CA ALA A 204 4.74 6.84 -3.27
C ALA A 204 6.26 6.77 -3.38
N ALA A 205 6.92 7.89 -3.08
CA ALA A 205 8.37 8.00 -3.01
C ALA A 205 8.74 8.74 -1.73
N ALA A 206 9.75 8.28 -1.00
CA ALA A 206 10.26 8.90 0.19
C ALA A 206 11.78 9.03 0.15
N LEU A 207 12.28 10.11 0.74
CA LEU A 207 13.70 10.23 1.05
C LEU A 207 13.91 9.82 2.51
N VAL A 208 14.84 8.90 2.74
CA VAL A 208 15.26 8.48 4.07
C VAL A 208 16.75 8.77 4.27
N THR A 209 17.09 9.53 5.31
CA THR A 209 18.48 9.90 5.66
C THR A 209 18.73 9.82 7.16
N GLY A 210 19.99 9.98 7.58
CA GLY A 210 20.39 10.08 8.99
C GLY A 210 20.23 11.48 9.60
N GLU A 211 19.82 12.48 8.80
CA GLU A 211 19.85 13.90 9.17
C GLU A 211 18.57 14.65 8.76
N GLY A 212 18.50 15.93 9.12
CA GLY A 212 17.40 16.82 8.77
C GLY A 212 16.10 16.56 9.53
N ALA A 213 15.07 17.33 9.17
CA ALA A 213 13.72 17.17 9.69
C ALA A 213 13.04 15.95 9.06
N GLY A 214 12.04 15.39 9.75
CA GLY A 214 11.30 14.24 9.27
C GLY A 214 10.83 13.30 10.37
N VAL A 215 10.19 12.22 9.94
CA VAL A 215 9.63 11.19 10.83
C VAL A 215 10.69 10.13 11.11
N ALA A 216 11.18 10.05 12.34
CA ALA A 216 12.17 9.05 12.72
C ALA A 216 11.55 7.64 12.71
N ILE A 217 12.25 6.67 12.12
CA ILE A 217 11.83 5.26 12.08
C ILE A 217 12.50 4.53 13.25
N ASP A 218 11.72 4.14 14.25
CA ASP A 218 12.20 3.52 15.48
C ASP A 218 11.55 2.15 15.75
N ARG A 219 12.28 1.26 16.42
CA ARG A 219 11.80 -0.05 16.89
C ARG A 219 10.88 -0.78 15.89
N PRO A 220 11.40 -1.18 14.71
CA PRO A 220 10.61 -1.98 13.79
C PRO A 220 10.27 -3.34 14.42
N PHE A 221 9.09 -3.86 14.10
CA PHE A 221 8.63 -5.18 14.52
C PHE A 221 8.09 -5.98 13.33
N SER A 222 8.04 -7.29 13.50
CA SER A 222 7.47 -8.23 12.55
C SER A 222 6.84 -9.37 13.34
N LEU A 223 5.60 -9.73 13.02
CA LEU A 223 4.85 -10.79 13.69
C LEU A 223 4.05 -11.58 12.66
N ASN A 224 4.22 -12.90 12.65
CA ASN A 224 3.35 -13.79 11.90
C ASN A 224 2.28 -14.33 12.85
N LEU A 225 1.02 -14.33 12.41
CA LEU A 225 -0.06 -14.98 13.15
C LEU A 225 -0.09 -16.46 12.79
N SER A 226 -0.14 -17.32 13.81
CA SER A 226 -0.22 -18.77 13.60
C SER A 226 -1.49 -19.14 12.82
N ASP A 227 -1.42 -20.24 12.07
CA ASP A 227 -2.56 -20.84 11.36
C ASP A 227 -3.34 -19.85 10.50
N SER A 228 -2.62 -19.00 9.75
CA SER A 228 -3.24 -17.93 8.95
C SER A 228 -2.74 -17.83 7.52
N ALA A 229 -1.94 -18.80 7.05
CA ALA A 229 -1.27 -18.82 5.74
C ALA A 229 -2.25 -18.59 4.57
N GLU A 230 -3.46 -19.13 4.70
CA GLU A 230 -4.49 -19.11 3.66
C GLU A 230 -5.40 -17.88 3.71
N LEU A 231 -5.29 -17.03 4.74
CA LEU A 231 -6.23 -15.92 4.93
C LEU A 231 -5.99 -14.78 3.93
N ILE A 232 -4.73 -14.55 3.58
CA ILE A 232 -4.34 -13.58 2.55
C ILE A 232 -3.24 -14.24 1.71
N ARG A 233 -3.53 -14.47 0.44
CA ARG A 233 -2.57 -15.07 -0.51
C ARG A 233 -2.75 -14.48 -1.90
N TRP A 234 -1.66 -14.54 -2.65
CA TRP A 234 -1.63 -14.24 -4.07
C TRP A 234 -1.07 -15.44 -4.81
N ASP A 235 -1.81 -15.91 -5.80
CA ASP A 235 -1.38 -16.98 -6.69
C ASP A 235 -1.17 -16.40 -8.10
N ILE A 236 -0.01 -16.64 -8.70
CA ILE A 236 0.23 -16.23 -10.08
C ILE A 236 -0.49 -17.22 -10.99
N GLY A 237 -1.56 -16.78 -11.66
CA GLY A 237 -2.32 -17.58 -12.61
C GLY A 237 -2.08 -17.15 -14.06
N ASP A 238 -2.89 -17.69 -14.97
CA ASP A 238 -2.85 -17.33 -16.40
C ASP A 238 -3.56 -16.01 -16.72
N SER A 239 -4.44 -15.56 -15.82
CA SER A 239 -5.29 -14.36 -15.96
C SER A 239 -4.92 -13.25 -14.97
N GLY A 240 -3.65 -13.14 -14.63
CA GLY A 240 -3.09 -12.20 -13.66
C GLY A 240 -2.73 -12.87 -12.34
N PHE A 241 -2.50 -12.04 -11.33
CA PHE A 241 -2.24 -12.50 -9.98
C PHE A 241 -3.59 -12.60 -9.26
N VAL A 242 -3.97 -13.81 -8.86
CA VAL A 242 -5.25 -14.12 -8.25
C VAL A 242 -5.12 -13.92 -6.74
N MET A 243 -5.82 -12.91 -6.24
CA MET A 243 -5.87 -12.66 -4.81
C MET A 243 -6.93 -13.51 -4.14
N HIS A 244 -6.61 -14.01 -2.95
CA HIS A 244 -7.58 -14.55 -2.01
C HIS A 244 -7.50 -13.76 -0.72
N LEU A 245 -8.68 -13.35 -0.22
CA LEU A 245 -8.84 -12.61 1.02
C LEU A 245 -10.01 -13.23 1.80
N SER A 246 -9.71 -13.91 2.90
CA SER A 246 -10.73 -14.50 3.77
C SER A 246 -11.47 -13.40 4.55
N GLY A 247 -12.79 -13.59 4.71
CA GLY A 247 -13.62 -12.75 5.59
C GLY A 247 -13.25 -12.86 7.07
N GLU A 248 -12.42 -13.83 7.46
CA GLU A 248 -11.95 -14.00 8.84
C GLU A 248 -10.82 -13.04 9.24
N VAL A 249 -10.16 -12.40 8.27
CA VAL A 249 -8.99 -11.52 8.51
C VAL A 249 -9.27 -10.45 9.58
N PRO A 250 -10.38 -9.67 9.54
CA PRO A 250 -10.65 -8.67 10.56
C PRO A 250 -10.72 -9.27 11.96
N GLY A 251 -11.40 -10.40 12.14
CA GLY A 251 -11.52 -11.06 13.44
C GLY A 251 -10.17 -11.56 13.98
N ARG A 252 -9.32 -12.08 13.11
CA ARG A 252 -7.96 -12.52 13.47
C ARG A 252 -7.06 -11.36 13.89
N ILE A 253 -7.15 -10.22 13.19
CA ILE A 253 -6.44 -9.00 13.56
C ILE A 253 -6.93 -8.47 14.91
N GLN A 254 -8.24 -8.36 15.10
CA GLN A 254 -8.83 -7.87 16.34
C GLN A 254 -8.42 -8.73 17.55
N ALA A 255 -8.51 -10.05 17.42
CA ALA A 255 -8.11 -10.98 18.46
C ALA A 255 -6.61 -10.89 18.79
N ALA A 256 -5.76 -10.83 17.75
CA ALA A 256 -4.32 -10.68 17.94
C ALA A 256 -3.96 -9.38 18.63
N LEU A 257 -4.55 -8.26 18.22
CA LEU A 257 -4.28 -6.96 18.82
C LEU A 257 -4.87 -6.84 20.23
N GLY A 258 -5.92 -7.61 20.57
CA GLY A 258 -6.46 -7.71 21.93
C GLY A 258 -5.57 -8.48 22.91
N ASP A 259 -4.60 -9.26 22.42
CA ASP A 259 -3.68 -10.04 23.25
C ASP A 259 -2.53 -9.13 23.78
N PRO A 260 -2.38 -8.96 25.11
CA PRO A 260 -1.30 -8.16 25.68
C PRO A 260 0.11 -8.64 25.29
N SER A 261 0.30 -9.94 25.08
CA SER A 261 1.59 -10.51 24.66
C SER A 261 1.96 -10.08 23.24
N VAL A 262 0.98 -9.97 22.35
CA VAL A 262 1.14 -9.42 21.01
C VAL A 262 1.43 -7.93 21.12
N ARG A 263 0.61 -7.17 21.86
CA ARG A 263 0.85 -5.72 22.09
C ARG A 263 2.30 -5.47 22.56
N ARG A 264 2.79 -6.23 23.53
CA ARG A 264 4.18 -6.13 24.02
C ARG A 264 5.22 -6.36 22.91
N ARG A 265 5.00 -7.31 22.00
CA ARG A 265 5.91 -7.56 20.86
C ARG A 265 5.92 -6.41 19.86
N LEU A 266 4.77 -5.77 19.64
CA LEU A 266 4.66 -4.66 18.70
C LEU A 266 5.23 -3.36 19.31
N TRP A 267 5.00 -3.11 20.61
CA TRP A 267 5.29 -1.81 21.25
C TRP A 267 6.60 -1.79 22.05
N GLY A 268 7.10 -2.97 22.44
CA GLY A 268 8.23 -3.15 23.34
C GLY A 268 7.90 -2.91 24.83
N SER A 269 6.64 -2.64 25.15
CA SER A 269 6.11 -2.41 26.51
C SER A 269 4.66 -2.85 26.60
N ASP A 270 4.19 -3.09 27.83
CA ASP A 270 2.78 -3.37 28.10
C ASP A 270 1.90 -2.13 27.98
N ASP A 271 2.50 -0.95 28.14
CA ASP A 271 1.79 0.32 28.07
C ASP A 271 1.92 0.94 26.67
N MET A 272 0.78 1.40 26.15
CA MET A 272 0.66 2.23 24.95
C MET A 272 0.86 3.72 25.27
N ALA A 273 1.13 4.07 26.54
CA ALA A 273 1.41 5.43 26.98
C ALA A 273 2.49 6.08 26.10
N GLY A 274 2.15 7.29 25.64
CA GLY A 274 2.97 8.06 24.72
C GLY A 274 2.65 7.84 23.25
N ILE A 275 1.91 6.80 22.85
CA ILE A 275 1.45 6.63 21.46
C ILE A 275 0.17 7.43 21.25
N ASP A 276 0.30 8.58 20.60
CA ASP A 276 -0.82 9.47 20.29
C ASP A 276 -1.24 9.46 18.81
N ARG A 277 -0.48 8.75 17.96
CA ARG A 277 -0.67 8.74 16.50
C ARG A 277 -0.67 7.33 15.91
N TRP A 278 -1.62 7.07 15.00
CA TRP A 278 -1.81 5.75 14.38
C TRP A 278 -1.85 5.86 12.85
N ALA A 279 -0.77 5.39 12.21
CA ALA A 279 -0.69 5.22 10.77
C ALA A 279 -0.96 3.75 10.42
N VAL A 280 -2.23 3.38 10.24
CA VAL A 280 -2.63 1.99 10.00
C VAL A 280 -2.95 1.81 8.53
N HIS A 281 -2.27 0.89 7.85
CA HIS A 281 -2.57 0.56 6.46
C HIS A 281 -4.06 0.28 6.29
N ALA A 282 -4.70 1.06 5.41
CA ALA A 282 -6.12 0.95 5.14
C ALA A 282 -6.41 -0.17 4.13
N GLY A 283 -6.40 -1.42 4.61
CA GLY A 283 -6.71 -2.59 3.78
C GLY A 283 -8.18 -2.64 3.32
N GLY A 284 -9.05 -1.98 4.09
CA GLY A 284 -10.49 -1.86 3.92
C GLY A 284 -11.10 -1.34 5.23
N ARG A 285 -12.36 -0.92 5.21
CA ARG A 285 -13.04 -0.39 6.40
C ARG A 285 -13.01 -1.38 7.58
N SER A 286 -13.30 -2.65 7.33
CA SER A 286 -13.34 -3.69 8.36
C SER A 286 -11.98 -3.92 9.04
N ILE A 287 -10.88 -3.71 8.32
CA ILE A 287 -9.53 -3.80 8.89
C ILE A 287 -9.29 -2.65 9.87
N LEU A 288 -9.66 -1.43 9.50
CA LEU A 288 -9.54 -0.27 10.40
C LEU A 288 -10.45 -0.44 11.63
N ASP A 289 -11.67 -0.93 11.44
CA ASP A 289 -12.60 -1.20 12.55
C ASP A 289 -12.05 -2.29 13.50
N ALA A 290 -11.42 -3.35 12.95
CA ALA A 290 -10.78 -4.40 13.74
C ALA A 290 -9.57 -3.90 14.55
N VAL A 291 -8.77 -3.00 13.98
CA VAL A 291 -7.63 -2.38 14.69
C VAL A 291 -8.12 -1.44 15.77
N GLU A 292 -9.11 -0.59 15.48
CA GLU A 292 -9.73 0.32 16.44
C GLU A 292 -10.28 -0.44 17.65
N GLN A 293 -11.02 -1.54 17.42
CA GLN A 293 -11.57 -2.36 18.49
C GLN A 293 -10.50 -3.17 19.21
N GLY A 294 -9.57 -3.80 18.47
CA GLY A 294 -8.53 -4.65 19.02
C GLY A 294 -7.53 -3.91 19.91
N LEU A 295 -7.32 -2.61 19.65
CA LEU A 295 -6.46 -1.73 20.46
C LEU A 295 -7.25 -0.76 21.35
N GLU A 296 -8.57 -0.84 21.35
CA GLU A 296 -9.46 0.03 22.15
C GLU A 296 -9.20 1.53 21.90
N LEU A 297 -8.99 1.89 20.63
CA LEU A 297 -8.68 3.27 20.23
C LEU A 297 -9.92 4.16 20.28
N GLY A 298 -9.69 5.45 20.50
CA GLY A 298 -10.73 6.47 20.32
C GLY A 298 -11.21 6.54 18.86
N ARG A 299 -12.47 6.97 18.66
CA ARG A 299 -13.16 6.97 17.35
C ARG A 299 -12.39 7.69 16.23
N ASP A 300 -11.63 8.73 16.56
CA ASP A 300 -10.93 9.55 15.57
C ASP A 300 -9.45 9.17 15.43
N ALA A 301 -8.95 8.18 16.18
CA ALA A 301 -7.54 7.78 16.17
C ALA A 301 -7.06 7.33 14.78
N LEU A 302 -7.96 6.73 13.98
CA LEU A 302 -7.68 6.25 12.63
C LEU A 302 -8.21 7.19 11.53
N ALA A 303 -8.58 8.44 11.85
CA ALA A 303 -9.11 9.39 10.88
C ALA A 303 -8.19 9.59 9.65
N PRO A 304 -6.85 9.72 9.77
CA PRO A 304 -5.98 9.81 8.60
C PRO A 304 -6.05 8.56 7.70
N SER A 305 -6.10 7.38 8.31
CA SER A 305 -6.18 6.10 7.59
C SER A 305 -7.52 5.96 6.85
N ARG A 306 -8.63 6.35 7.49
CA ARG A 306 -9.97 6.37 6.89
C ARG A 306 -10.07 7.39 5.76
N ALA A 307 -9.45 8.57 5.89
CA ALA A 307 -9.43 9.59 4.86
C ALA A 307 -8.65 9.15 3.60
N VAL A 308 -7.53 8.44 3.77
CA VAL A 308 -6.80 7.85 2.64
C VAL A 308 -7.63 6.75 1.96
N LEU A 309 -8.31 5.89 2.73
CA LEU A 309 -9.20 4.86 2.18
C LEU A 309 -10.31 5.49 1.32
N ALA A 310 -10.96 6.54 1.81
CA ALA A 310 -12.01 7.24 1.08
C ALA A 310 -11.52 7.77 -0.27
N ARG A 311 -10.37 8.45 -0.27
CA ARG A 311 -9.85 9.15 -1.46
C ARG A 311 -9.16 8.26 -2.49
N PHE A 312 -8.69 7.08 -2.09
CA PHE A 312 -7.78 6.30 -2.93
C PHE A 312 -8.05 4.80 -2.94
N GLY A 313 -8.90 4.29 -2.04
CA GLY A 313 -9.02 2.86 -1.76
C GLY A 313 -7.71 2.28 -1.21
N ASN A 314 -7.56 0.97 -1.35
CA ASN A 314 -6.36 0.23 -0.99
C ASN A 314 -5.39 0.15 -2.19
N MET A 315 -4.30 0.91 -2.13
CA MET A 315 -3.20 0.90 -3.11
C MET A 315 -2.07 -0.05 -2.68
N SER A 316 -2.39 -1.17 -2.03
CA SER A 316 -1.44 -2.13 -1.46
C SER A 316 -0.34 -1.42 -0.64
N SER A 317 0.94 -1.68 -0.90
CA SER A 317 2.07 -1.12 -0.15
C SER A 317 2.08 0.42 -0.12
N SER A 318 1.63 1.09 -1.19
CA SER A 318 1.60 2.55 -1.27
C SER A 318 0.63 3.20 -0.29
N THR A 319 -0.39 2.49 0.20
CA THR A 319 -1.41 3.05 1.10
C THR A 319 -0.80 3.61 2.39
N LEU A 320 0.12 2.88 3.03
CA LEU A 320 0.74 3.34 4.29
C LEU A 320 1.57 4.61 4.08
N MET A 321 2.23 4.74 2.93
CA MET A 321 3.03 5.92 2.59
C MET A 321 2.16 7.17 2.43
N PHE A 322 0.95 7.04 1.87
CA PHE A 322 -0.01 8.14 1.76
C PHE A 322 -0.51 8.60 3.14
N ILE A 323 -0.74 7.66 4.05
CA ILE A 323 -1.16 7.95 5.43
C ILE A 323 -0.04 8.67 6.17
N LEU A 324 1.19 8.15 6.09
CA LEU A 324 2.36 8.80 6.68
C LEU A 324 2.55 10.22 6.14
N ARG A 325 2.40 10.43 4.82
CA ARG A 325 2.47 11.77 4.19
C ARG A 325 1.46 12.74 4.81
N ASP A 326 0.20 12.33 4.95
CA ASP A 326 -0.87 13.17 5.49
C ASP A 326 -0.68 13.46 6.99
N MET A 327 0.12 12.66 7.68
CA MET A 327 0.48 12.84 9.08
C MET A 327 1.79 13.62 9.29
N MET A 328 2.57 13.88 8.23
CA MET A 328 3.83 14.64 8.34
C MET A 328 3.57 16.09 8.76
N GLY A 329 4.54 16.69 9.46
CA GLY A 329 4.49 18.08 9.92
C GLY A 329 3.89 18.29 11.31
N GLY A 330 3.65 17.21 12.07
CA GLY A 330 3.24 17.27 13.47
C GLY A 330 4.22 16.57 14.40
N ALA A 331 4.38 17.10 15.61
CA ALA A 331 5.09 16.43 16.69
C ALA A 331 4.23 15.31 17.31
N GLY A 332 4.86 14.25 17.79
CA GLY A 332 4.18 13.16 18.49
C GLY A 332 4.85 11.82 18.27
N GLN A 333 4.41 10.81 19.00
CA GLN A 333 4.93 9.46 18.86
C GLN A 333 3.80 8.55 18.38
N GLY A 334 4.09 7.79 17.34
CA GLY A 334 3.07 6.97 16.71
C GLY A 334 3.55 5.57 16.36
N VAL A 335 2.60 4.81 15.83
CA VAL A 335 2.84 3.49 15.28
C VAL A 335 2.40 3.49 13.82
N ALA A 336 3.29 3.05 12.95
CA ALA A 336 2.95 2.62 11.60
C ALA A 336 2.73 1.10 11.62
N LEU A 337 1.58 0.64 11.13
CA LEU A 337 1.18 -0.77 11.19
C LEU A 337 0.53 -1.19 9.88
N ALA A 338 0.94 -2.34 9.34
CA ALA A 338 0.35 -2.92 8.14
C ALA A 338 0.20 -4.44 8.27
N PHE A 339 -0.80 -4.97 7.56
CA PHE A 339 -1.11 -6.39 7.48
C PHE A 339 -1.09 -6.85 6.03
N GLY A 340 -0.78 -8.12 5.78
CA GLY A 340 -0.65 -8.65 4.42
C GLY A 340 -0.52 -10.17 4.41
N PRO A 341 -0.09 -10.77 3.27
CA PRO A 341 0.02 -12.22 3.11
C PRO A 341 0.71 -12.92 4.28
N GLY A 342 0.12 -14.00 4.78
CA GLY A 342 0.70 -14.75 5.90
C GLY A 342 -0.30 -15.28 6.94
N LEU A 343 -1.26 -14.57 7.49
CA LEU A 343 -1.36 -13.14 7.80
C LEU A 343 -0.18 -12.68 8.67
N ALA A 344 0.57 -11.69 8.19
CA ALA A 344 1.65 -11.07 8.95
C ALA A 344 1.30 -9.62 9.29
N ALA A 345 1.77 -9.16 10.46
CA ALA A 345 1.74 -7.80 10.94
C ALA A 345 3.16 -7.24 10.97
N GLU A 346 3.38 -6.15 10.24
CA GLU A 346 4.65 -5.43 10.23
C GLU A 346 4.42 -3.98 10.61
N GLY A 347 5.41 -3.39 11.28
CA GLY A 347 5.33 -1.98 11.61
C GLY A 347 6.58 -1.44 12.25
N PHE A 348 6.49 -0.19 12.68
CA PHE A 348 7.53 0.52 13.42
C PHE A 348 6.91 1.62 14.27
N ARG A 349 7.59 1.94 15.37
CA ARG A 349 7.32 3.18 16.09
C ARG A 349 7.91 4.33 15.33
N PHE A 350 7.25 5.47 15.35
CA PHE A 350 7.79 6.67 14.75
C PHE A 350 7.67 7.86 15.69
N GLU A 351 8.55 8.82 15.49
CA GLU A 351 8.57 10.06 16.23
C GLU A 351 8.63 11.23 15.24
N GLY A 352 7.65 12.12 15.33
CA GLY A 352 7.64 13.38 14.61
C GLY A 352 8.52 14.39 15.34
N LEU A 353 9.58 14.86 14.69
CA LEU A 353 10.38 15.99 15.14
C LEU A 353 10.07 17.17 14.22
N ALA A 354 9.75 18.29 14.85
CA ALA A 354 9.49 19.58 14.21
C ALA A 354 10.61 20.02 13.27
#